data_AF-A0A3M1GUA5-F1
#
_entry.id   AF-A0A3M1GUA5-F1
#
_cell.length_a   1.000
_cell.length_b   1.000
_cell.length_c   1.000
_cell.angle_alpha   90.00
_cell.angle_beta   90.00
_cell.angle_gamma   90.00
#
_symmetry.space_group_name_H-M   'P 1'
#
loop_
_entity.id
_entity.type
_entity.pdbx_description
1 polymer ?
#
loop_
_entity_poly.entity_id
_entity_poly.type
_entity_poly.pdbx_seq_one_letter_code
_entity_poly.pdbx_strand_id
1 'polypeptide(L)'
;VYMIPETYQAGEVRLYRARRFPDEWALERVLLAGEEFVDASPFFHDGRWWMFVGCGIPPERSDGLRLFMAPELAGPWTEHPASPLRTGDPVRSRPAGRVFRMGGAPVRLAQASGPYYGMSVRAFRIVDLTEKTYREEACGDGEPVLAGSGEGWNAVGMHHMDPVQLGERRWLAAVDGWCWAADRR
;
A
#
# COMPACT_ATOMS: atom_id res chain seq x y z
N VAL A 1 -9.75 -8.68 -15.14
CA VAL A 1 -9.15 -7.64 -14.27
C VAL A 1 -9.71 -7.80 -12.88
N TYR A 2 -8.87 -7.63 -11.86
CA TYR A 2 -9.28 -7.64 -10.45
C TYR A 2 -9.02 -6.28 -9.82
N MET A 3 -9.77 -5.95 -8.78
CA MET A 3 -9.64 -4.72 -8.00
C MET A 3 -9.86 -5.02 -6.52
N ILE A 4 -9.05 -4.42 -5.66
CA ILE A 4 -9.27 -4.38 -4.22
C ILE A 4 -9.36 -2.90 -3.85
N PRO A 5 -10.57 -2.32 -3.78
CA PRO A 5 -10.72 -0.95 -3.31
C PRO A 5 -10.53 -0.91 -1.79
N GLU A 6 -10.23 0.27 -1.26
CA GLU A 6 -10.30 0.49 0.18
C GLU A 6 -11.77 0.36 0.65
N THR A 7 -12.02 -0.57 1.57
CA THR A 7 -13.38 -0.87 2.08
C THR A 7 -13.43 -0.91 3.60
N TYR A 8 -12.58 -0.13 4.28
CA TYR A 8 -12.45 -0.15 5.75
C TYR A 8 -13.79 0.09 6.46
N GLN A 9 -14.65 0.97 5.94
CA GLN A 9 -15.97 1.27 6.52
C GLN A 9 -16.93 0.07 6.51
N ALA A 10 -16.66 -0.93 5.66
CA ALA A 10 -17.40 -2.19 5.66
C ALA A 10 -16.81 -3.23 6.64
N GLY A 11 -15.68 -2.93 7.30
CA GLY A 11 -14.95 -3.88 8.14
C GLY A 11 -14.38 -5.07 7.34
N GLU A 12 -14.11 -4.87 6.05
CA GLU A 12 -13.75 -5.93 5.11
C GLU A 12 -12.65 -5.48 4.14
N VAL A 13 -11.86 -6.44 3.65
CA VAL A 13 -11.04 -6.29 2.44
C VAL A 13 -11.72 -7.08 1.32
N ARG A 14 -12.19 -6.41 0.27
CA ARG A 14 -13.00 -7.03 -0.79
C ARG A 14 -12.23 -7.18 -2.11
N LEU A 15 -12.27 -8.38 -2.68
CA LEU A 15 -11.82 -8.65 -4.04
C LEU A 15 -13.00 -8.54 -5.01
N TYR A 16 -12.87 -7.67 -6.00
CA TYR A 16 -13.80 -7.54 -7.11
C TYR A 16 -13.19 -8.06 -8.40
N ARG A 17 -14.03 -8.62 -9.26
CA ARG A 17 -13.67 -9.03 -10.62
C ARG A 17 -14.50 -8.22 -11.62
N ALA A 18 -13.83 -7.64 -12.62
CA ALA A 18 -14.52 -6.95 -13.68
C ALA A 18 -15.33 -7.96 -14.52
N ARG A 19 -16.64 -7.74 -14.64
CA ARG A 19 -17.49 -8.39 -15.66
C ARG A 19 -17.24 -7.74 -17.02
N ARG A 20 -17.10 -6.42 -17.01
CA ARG A 20 -16.65 -5.59 -18.13
C ARG A 20 -15.79 -4.45 -17.57
N PHE A 21 -14.56 -4.32 -18.06
CA PHE A 21 -13.66 -3.26 -17.61
C PHE A 21 -13.87 -1.98 -18.45
N PRO A 22 -13.88 -0.77 -17.86
CA PRO A 22 -13.59 -0.46 -16.45
C PRO A 22 -14.82 -0.27 -15.54
N ASP A 23 -16.04 -0.44 -16.05
CA ASP A 23 -17.26 0.10 -15.44
C ASP A 23 -18.16 -0.92 -14.74
N GLU A 24 -18.03 -2.22 -15.02
CA GLU A 24 -18.89 -3.27 -14.45
C GLU A 24 -18.09 -4.27 -13.61
N TRP A 25 -18.35 -4.27 -12.29
CA TRP A 25 -17.63 -5.07 -11.31
C TRP A 25 -18.58 -5.96 -10.50
N ALA A 26 -18.15 -7.18 -10.23
CA ALA A 26 -18.82 -8.09 -9.32
C ALA A 26 -17.91 -8.39 -8.12
N LEU A 27 -18.49 -8.42 -6.92
CA LEU A 27 -17.79 -8.91 -5.73
C LEU A 27 -17.45 -10.39 -5.95
N GLU A 28 -16.16 -10.71 -5.96
CA GLU A 28 -15.66 -12.08 -6.12
C GLU A 28 -15.55 -12.77 -4.76
N ARG A 29 -14.95 -12.07 -3.78
CA ARG A 29 -14.72 -12.62 -2.43
C ARG A 29 -14.43 -11.53 -1.39
N VAL A 30 -14.80 -11.79 -0.15
CA VAL A 30 -14.30 -11.08 1.04
C VAL A 30 -13.02 -11.77 1.50
N LEU A 31 -11.88 -11.08 1.42
CA LEU A 31 -10.55 -11.63 1.70
C LEU A 31 -10.24 -11.64 3.20
N LEU A 32 -10.57 -10.54 3.87
CA LEU A 32 -10.47 -10.35 5.32
C LEU A 32 -11.77 -9.69 5.82
N ALA A 33 -12.17 -9.98 7.05
CA ALA A 33 -13.39 -9.44 7.66
C ALA A 33 -13.21 -9.25 9.18
N GLY A 34 -14.00 -8.34 9.75
CA GLY A 34 -14.12 -8.13 11.20
C GLY A 34 -13.28 -6.98 11.76
N GLU A 35 -12.50 -6.29 10.92
CA GLU A 35 -11.63 -5.18 11.31
C GLU A 35 -11.52 -4.13 10.19
N GLU A 36 -11.21 -2.89 10.58
CA GLU A 36 -11.05 -1.76 9.64
C GLU A 36 -9.63 -1.75 9.05
N PHE A 37 -9.44 -2.44 7.94
CA PHE A 37 -8.19 -2.45 7.18
C PHE A 37 -8.19 -1.41 6.06
N VAL A 38 -7.06 -0.72 5.89
CA VAL A 38 -6.85 0.28 4.83
C VAL A 38 -5.73 -0.12 3.88
N ASP A 39 -5.79 0.40 2.65
CA ASP A 39 -4.74 0.27 1.62
C ASP A 39 -4.16 -1.14 1.48
N ALA A 40 -5.02 -2.12 1.22
CA ALA A 40 -4.58 -3.51 1.02
C ALA A 40 -3.70 -3.64 -0.25
N SER A 41 -2.46 -4.05 -0.05
CA SER A 41 -1.45 -4.18 -1.12
C SER A 41 -1.02 -5.64 -1.31
N PRO A 42 -1.79 -6.46 -2.06
CA PRO A 42 -1.41 -7.82 -2.36
C PRO A 42 -0.28 -7.88 -3.40
N PHE A 43 0.59 -8.88 -3.29
CA PHE A 43 1.63 -9.17 -4.28
C PHE A 43 2.00 -10.65 -4.26
N PHE A 44 2.49 -11.13 -5.41
CA PHE A 44 2.97 -12.50 -5.54
C PHE A 44 4.50 -12.53 -5.45
N HIS A 45 5.01 -13.35 -4.54
CA HIS A 45 6.45 -13.52 -4.33
C HIS A 45 6.74 -14.95 -3.90
N ASP A 46 7.72 -15.56 -4.58
CA ASP A 46 8.26 -16.88 -4.29
C ASP A 46 7.18 -17.97 -4.10
N GLY A 47 6.27 -18.03 -5.08
CA GLY A 47 5.23 -19.07 -5.13
C GLY A 47 4.01 -18.80 -4.26
N ARG A 48 3.93 -17.65 -3.60
CA ARG A 48 2.89 -17.33 -2.61
C ARG A 48 2.34 -15.91 -2.75
N TRP A 49 1.08 -15.74 -2.38
CA TRP A 49 0.46 -14.43 -2.23
C TRP A 49 0.71 -13.87 -0.84
N TRP A 50 1.05 -12.59 -0.82
CA TRP A 50 1.31 -11.79 0.38
C TRP A 50 0.45 -10.54 0.32
N MET A 51 0.05 -9.99 1.45
CA MET A 51 -0.72 -8.75 1.49
C MET A 51 -0.37 -7.95 2.72
N PHE A 52 0.10 -6.72 2.49
CA PHE A 52 0.20 -5.72 3.54
C PHE A 52 -1.13 -4.99 3.66
N VAL A 53 -1.53 -4.71 4.89
CA VAL A 53 -2.68 -3.86 5.19
C VAL A 53 -2.31 -2.88 6.29
N GLY A 54 -2.77 -1.63 6.17
CA GLY A 54 -2.76 -0.70 7.29
C GLY A 54 -3.88 -1.04 8.27
N CYS A 55 -3.63 -0.85 9.56
CA CYS A 55 -4.62 -0.97 10.62
C CYS A 55 -4.39 0.13 11.68
N GLY A 56 -5.31 0.30 12.62
CA GLY A 56 -5.28 1.38 13.60
C GLY A 56 -6.64 2.06 13.68
N ILE A 57 -6.68 3.38 13.80
CA ILE A 57 -7.91 4.18 13.72
C ILE A 57 -7.89 4.96 12.39
N PRO A 58 -8.51 4.46 11.32
CA PRO A 58 -8.56 5.16 10.04
C PRO A 58 -9.36 6.47 10.07
N PRO A 59 -9.14 7.38 9.10
CA PRO A 59 -8.05 7.36 8.11
C PRO A 59 -6.74 7.98 8.63
N GLU A 60 -6.77 8.79 9.69
CA GLU A 60 -5.60 9.59 10.11
C GLU A 60 -4.60 8.82 10.99
N ARG A 61 -5.01 7.74 11.65
CA ARG A 61 -4.17 6.94 12.56
C ARG A 61 -4.09 5.47 12.16
N SER A 62 -3.92 5.21 10.87
CA SER A 62 -3.50 3.89 10.38
C SER A 62 -2.01 3.67 10.64
N ASP A 63 -1.63 3.62 11.91
CA ASP A 63 -0.26 3.56 12.42
C ASP A 63 0.24 2.12 12.66
N GLY A 64 -0.61 1.13 12.40
CA GLY A 64 -0.28 -0.29 12.42
C GLY A 64 -0.12 -0.89 11.03
N LEU A 65 0.72 -1.93 10.93
CA LEU A 65 0.97 -2.69 9.70
C LEU A 65 0.86 -4.18 10.00
N ARG A 66 -0.03 -4.86 9.28
CA ARG A 66 -0.19 -6.31 9.35
C ARG A 66 0.16 -6.95 8.01
N LEU A 67 0.60 -8.21 8.09
CA LEU A 67 0.99 -9.01 6.94
C LEU A 67 0.18 -10.31 6.91
N PHE A 68 -0.37 -10.62 5.74
CA PHE A 68 -1.12 -11.84 5.48
C PHE A 68 -0.48 -12.62 4.34
N MET A 69 -0.74 -13.93 4.32
CA MET A 69 -0.27 -14.85 3.29
C MET A 69 -1.38 -15.79 2.83
N ALA A 70 -1.36 -16.15 1.55
CA ALA A 70 -2.35 -17.03 0.92
C ALA A 70 -1.73 -17.89 -0.19
N PRO A 71 -2.31 -19.08 -0.50
CA PRO A 71 -1.92 -19.85 -1.67
C PRO A 71 -2.41 -19.21 -2.98
N GLU A 72 -3.53 -18.49 -2.95
CA GLU A 72 -4.16 -17.86 -4.11
C GLU A 72 -4.61 -16.42 -3.76
N LEU A 73 -4.78 -15.56 -4.78
CA LEU A 73 -5.28 -14.20 -4.59
C LEU A 73 -6.65 -14.18 -3.90
N ALA A 74 -7.52 -15.14 -4.24
CA ALA A 74 -8.83 -15.33 -3.63
C ALA A 74 -8.75 -15.99 -2.23
N GLY A 75 -7.55 -16.15 -1.66
CA GLY A 75 -7.35 -16.74 -0.35
C GLY A 75 -7.33 -18.28 -0.37
N PRO A 76 -7.52 -18.93 0.81
CA PRO A 76 -7.72 -18.29 2.10
C PRO A 76 -6.50 -17.47 2.53
N TRP A 77 -6.76 -16.30 3.13
CA TRP A 77 -5.72 -15.44 3.70
C TRP A 77 -5.56 -15.76 5.18
N THR A 78 -4.32 -16.01 5.59
CA THR A 78 -3.94 -16.24 6.99
C THR A 78 -2.96 -15.17 7.41
N GLU A 79 -3.13 -14.65 8.62
CA GLU A 79 -2.17 -13.69 9.17
C GLU A 79 -0.79 -14.35 9.35
N HIS A 80 0.25 -13.64 8.95
CA HIS A 80 1.62 -14.09 9.06
C HIS A 80 2.09 -14.09 10.53
N PRO A 81 2.86 -15.08 11.01
CA PRO A 81 3.26 -15.18 12.41
C PRO A 81 4.13 -14.02 12.94
N ALA A 82 4.79 -13.26 12.06
CA ALA A 82 5.52 -12.04 12.45
C ALA A 82 4.61 -10.80 12.60
N SER A 83 3.33 -10.90 12.23
CA SER A 83 2.36 -9.82 12.34
C SER A 83 1.88 -9.64 13.80
N PRO A 84 1.58 -8.41 14.27
CA PRO A 84 1.72 -7.15 13.56
C PRO A 84 3.20 -6.77 13.35
N LEU A 85 3.52 -6.28 12.15
CA LEU A 85 4.88 -5.87 11.80
C LEU A 85 5.24 -4.53 12.45
N ARG A 86 4.24 -3.66 12.67
CA ARG A 86 4.39 -2.34 13.31
C ARG A 86 3.10 -1.99 14.06
N THR A 87 3.24 -1.21 15.12
CA THR A 87 2.15 -0.63 15.91
C THR A 87 2.58 0.77 16.36
N GLY A 88 1.73 1.79 16.18
CA GLY A 88 2.04 3.16 16.63
C GLY A 88 3.10 3.89 15.80
N ASP A 89 3.30 3.51 14.54
CA ASP A 89 4.24 4.16 13.61
C ASP A 89 3.50 4.75 12.39
N PRO A 90 3.01 6.00 12.48
CA PRO A 90 2.24 6.62 11.40
C PRO A 90 3.09 6.97 10.16
N VAL A 91 4.41 6.80 10.22
CA VAL A 91 5.33 7.18 9.14
C VAL A 91 5.69 5.99 8.24
N ARG A 92 5.63 4.77 8.78
CA ARG A 92 6.14 3.56 8.11
C ARG A 92 5.10 2.47 7.91
N SER A 93 3.91 2.62 8.48
CA SER A 93 2.90 1.55 8.52
C SER A 93 1.99 1.52 7.31
N ARG A 94 1.15 2.55 7.11
CA ARG A 94 0.12 2.59 6.06
C ARG A 94 0.72 2.34 4.65
N PRO A 95 0.26 1.35 3.89
CA PRO A 95 0.74 1.15 2.51
C PRO A 95 0.44 2.34 1.60
N ALA A 96 1.31 2.61 0.62
CA ALA A 96 1.20 3.75 -0.31
C ALA A 96 1.17 3.31 -1.78
N GLY A 97 0.50 2.19 -2.07
CA GLY A 97 0.41 1.60 -3.40
C GLY A 97 0.96 0.19 -3.49
N ARG A 98 1.23 -0.29 -4.71
CA ARG A 98 1.63 -1.68 -4.93
C ARG A 98 3.04 -1.95 -4.41
N VAL A 99 3.28 -3.17 -3.96
CA VAL A 99 4.64 -3.70 -3.81
C VAL A 99 5.20 -3.95 -5.21
N PHE A 100 6.36 -3.37 -5.52
CA PHE A 100 7.03 -3.53 -6.82
C PHE A 100 8.38 -4.22 -6.64
N ARG A 101 9.02 -4.63 -7.74
CA ARG A 101 10.35 -5.26 -7.70
C ARG A 101 11.41 -4.28 -8.16
N MET A 102 12.49 -4.15 -7.40
CA MET A 102 13.67 -3.37 -7.77
C MET A 102 14.93 -4.16 -7.44
N GLY A 103 15.82 -4.35 -8.42
CA GLY A 103 17.02 -5.18 -8.23
C GLY A 103 16.70 -6.62 -7.81
N GLY A 104 15.58 -7.17 -8.28
CA GLY A 104 15.10 -8.52 -7.94
C GLY A 104 14.37 -8.63 -6.59
N ALA A 105 14.50 -7.65 -5.69
CA ALA A 105 13.86 -7.67 -4.38
C ALA A 105 12.48 -6.97 -4.40
N PRO A 106 11.49 -7.45 -3.63
CA PRO A 106 10.25 -6.71 -3.39
C PRO A 106 10.53 -5.41 -2.60
N VAL A 107 9.79 -4.35 -2.94
CA VAL A 107 9.86 -3.04 -2.28
C VAL A 107 8.46 -2.61 -1.92
N ARG A 108 8.23 -2.39 -0.63
CA ARG A 108 6.98 -1.85 -0.07
C ARG A 108 7.05 -0.33 -0.02
N LEU A 109 5.96 0.32 -0.40
CA LEU A 109 5.78 1.75 -0.25
C LEU A 109 4.92 2.00 0.99
N ALA A 110 5.31 3.00 1.78
CA ALA A 110 4.57 3.41 2.96
C ALA A 110 4.26 4.90 2.92
N GLN A 111 3.03 5.24 3.27
CA GLN A 111 2.56 6.60 3.42
C GLN A 111 3.01 7.12 4.79
N ALA A 112 3.62 8.29 4.80
CA ALA A 112 3.84 9.05 6.02
C ALA A 112 2.58 9.88 6.34
N SER A 113 1.91 9.52 7.44
CA SER A 113 0.64 10.11 7.90
C SER A 113 0.77 10.91 9.20
N GLY A 114 1.98 11.21 9.68
CA GLY A 114 2.21 11.93 10.94
C GLY A 114 3.27 13.03 10.80
N PRO A 115 3.03 14.28 11.26
CA PRO A 115 1.88 14.72 12.08
C PRO A 115 0.59 15.08 11.31
N TYR A 116 0.58 15.07 9.98
CA TYR A 116 -0.62 15.29 9.15
C TYR A 116 -0.73 14.20 8.09
N TYR A 117 -1.95 13.96 7.61
CA TYR A 117 -2.21 12.94 6.60
C TYR A 117 -1.51 13.27 5.27
N GLY A 118 -0.94 12.25 4.64
CA GLY A 118 -0.52 12.35 3.25
C GLY A 118 0.74 13.18 2.98
N MET A 119 1.73 13.12 3.87
CA MET A 119 2.95 13.95 3.78
C MET A 119 3.89 13.54 2.67
N SER A 120 4.12 12.24 2.56
CA SER A 120 5.14 11.67 1.69
C SER A 120 5.00 10.16 1.57
N VAL A 121 5.77 9.58 0.65
CA VAL A 121 5.96 8.14 0.50
C VAL A 121 7.41 7.79 0.83
N ARG A 122 7.61 6.72 1.60
CA ARG A 122 8.91 6.09 1.87
C ARG A 122 8.94 4.69 1.29
N ALA A 123 10.13 4.21 0.94
CA ALA A 123 10.34 2.89 0.36
C ALA A 123 11.10 1.96 1.32
N PHE A 124 10.67 0.71 1.40
CA PHE A 124 11.25 -0.34 2.22
C PHE A 124 11.54 -1.57 1.37
N ARG A 125 12.81 -1.93 1.22
CA ARG A 125 13.22 -3.16 0.55
C ARG A 125 13.01 -4.33 1.48
N ILE A 126 12.25 -5.32 1.03
CA ILE A 126 12.05 -6.56 1.78
C ILE A 126 13.29 -7.43 1.56
N VAL A 127 14.00 -7.73 2.65
CA VAL A 127 15.28 -8.48 2.62
C VAL A 127 15.16 -9.89 3.16
N ASP A 128 14.05 -10.21 3.83
CA ASP A 128 13.68 -11.55 4.24
C ASP A 128 12.15 -11.65 4.25
N LEU A 129 11.60 -12.65 3.54
CA LEU A 129 10.17 -12.92 3.48
C LEU A 129 9.97 -14.41 3.27
N THR A 130 9.62 -15.10 4.34
CA THR A 130 9.27 -16.52 4.34
C THR A 130 7.94 -16.70 5.06
N GLU A 131 7.42 -17.92 5.13
CA GLU A 131 6.19 -18.21 5.89
C GLU A 131 6.32 -17.98 7.41
N LYS A 132 7.54 -17.75 7.90
CA LYS A 132 7.85 -17.62 9.33
C LYS A 132 8.57 -16.32 9.68
N THR A 133 9.22 -15.68 8.72
CA THR A 133 10.12 -14.55 8.96
C THR A 133 9.81 -13.39 8.03
N TYR A 134 9.99 -12.19 8.57
CA TYR A 134 9.86 -10.94 7.83
C TYR A 134 10.95 -9.98 8.26
N ARG A 135 11.63 -9.35 7.30
CA ARG A 135 12.52 -8.21 7.53
C ARG A 135 12.51 -7.28 6.33
N GLU A 136 12.45 -5.99 6.60
CA GLU A 136 12.60 -4.92 5.61
C GLU A 136 13.64 -3.90 6.06
N GLU A 137 14.24 -3.22 5.10
CA GLU A 137 15.22 -2.15 5.29
C GLU A 137 14.74 -0.89 4.56
N ALA A 138 14.90 0.27 5.19
CA ALA A 138 14.58 1.53 4.54
C ALA A 138 15.51 1.76 3.33
N CYS A 139 14.95 2.22 2.22
CA CYS A 139 15.72 2.67 1.06
C CYS A 139 16.13 4.14 1.23
N GLY A 140 17.24 4.54 0.59
CA GLY A 140 17.67 5.94 0.55
C GLY A 140 17.86 6.57 1.93
N ASP A 141 18.43 5.83 2.88
CA ASP A 141 18.60 6.23 4.28
C ASP A 141 17.31 6.61 5.00
N GLY A 142 16.17 6.13 4.46
CA GLY A 142 14.84 6.42 4.95
C GLY A 142 14.24 7.71 4.41
N GLU A 143 14.94 8.47 3.56
CA GLU A 143 14.39 9.67 2.95
C GLU A 143 13.14 9.38 2.10
N PRO A 144 12.17 10.31 2.05
CA PRO A 144 11.03 10.17 1.16
C PRO A 144 11.42 10.01 -0.30
N VAL A 145 10.74 9.10 -1.00
CA VAL A 145 10.84 8.92 -2.45
C VAL A 145 9.83 9.78 -3.22
N LEU A 146 8.79 10.26 -2.52
CA LEU A 146 7.78 11.17 -3.03
C LEU A 146 7.34 12.09 -1.88
N ALA A 147 7.17 13.38 -2.13
CA ALA A 147 6.65 14.35 -1.18
C ALA A 147 5.99 15.51 -1.91
N GLY A 148 5.17 16.28 -1.20
CA GLY A 148 4.59 17.53 -1.71
C GLY A 148 5.69 18.50 -2.14
N SER A 149 5.52 19.14 -3.29
CA SER A 149 6.42 20.19 -3.76
C SER A 149 6.25 21.51 -3.01
N GLY A 150 5.12 21.69 -2.32
CA GLY A 150 4.67 22.97 -1.75
C GLY A 150 3.98 23.90 -2.76
N GLU A 151 4.01 23.61 -4.06
CA GLU A 151 3.49 24.50 -5.11
C GLU A 151 2.87 23.73 -6.30
N GLY A 152 1.95 24.38 -7.03
CA GLY A 152 1.32 23.77 -8.21
C GLY A 152 0.43 22.57 -7.85
N TRP A 153 0.13 21.71 -8.82
CA TRP A 153 -0.85 20.62 -8.68
C TRP A 153 -0.45 19.55 -7.64
N ASN A 154 0.84 19.44 -7.34
CA ASN A 154 1.44 18.46 -6.42
C ASN A 154 1.93 19.11 -5.12
N ALA A 155 1.34 20.24 -4.73
CA ALA A 155 1.74 20.98 -3.53
C ALA A 155 1.64 20.14 -2.25
N VAL A 156 0.56 19.37 -2.12
CA VAL A 156 0.26 18.52 -0.96
C VAL A 156 -0.38 17.19 -1.39
N GLY A 157 -0.50 16.26 -0.43
CA GLY A 157 -1.22 14.99 -0.64
C GLY A 157 -0.50 14.04 -1.61
N MET A 158 0.82 14.10 -1.66
CA MET A 158 1.67 13.21 -2.46
C MET A 158 1.98 11.95 -1.66
N HIS A 159 1.02 11.04 -1.55
CA HIS A 159 1.05 9.96 -0.57
C HIS A 159 0.73 8.57 -1.12
N HIS A 160 0.43 8.47 -2.41
CA HIS A 160 0.25 7.21 -3.11
C HIS A 160 1.10 7.19 -4.37
N MET A 161 1.79 6.08 -4.60
CA MET A 161 2.65 5.92 -5.78
C MET A 161 2.54 4.52 -6.35
N ASP A 162 2.52 4.46 -7.68
CA ASP A 162 2.52 3.21 -8.43
C ASP A 162 3.63 3.20 -9.50
N PRO A 163 4.81 2.61 -9.20
CA PRO A 163 5.93 2.54 -10.12
C PRO A 163 5.75 1.49 -11.22
N VAL A 164 6.09 1.85 -12.45
CA VAL A 164 6.10 0.99 -13.64
C VAL A 164 7.47 1.04 -14.30
N GLN A 165 8.12 -0.12 -14.44
CA GLN A 165 9.40 -0.22 -15.14
C GLN A 165 9.18 -0.24 -16.66
N LEU A 166 9.78 0.70 -17.38
CA LEU A 166 9.73 0.81 -18.85
C LEU A 166 10.96 0.22 -19.56
N GLY A 167 11.96 -0.22 -18.80
CA GLY A 167 13.20 -0.81 -19.28
C GLY A 167 14.19 -0.96 -18.14
N GLU A 168 15.42 -1.40 -18.43
CA GLU A 168 16.40 -1.75 -17.38
C GLU A 168 16.64 -0.61 -16.37
N ARG A 169 16.67 0.64 -16.84
CA ARG A 169 16.98 1.82 -16.01
C ARG A 169 15.93 2.93 -16.09
N ARG A 170 14.76 2.65 -16.69
CA ARG A 170 13.70 3.65 -16.87
C ARG A 170 12.45 3.26 -16.12
N TRP A 171 11.92 4.21 -15.38
CA TRP A 171 10.72 4.07 -14.56
C TRP A 171 9.77 5.22 -14.86
N LEU A 172 8.47 4.91 -14.85
CA LEU A 172 7.41 5.89 -14.66
C LEU A 172 6.77 5.62 -13.30
N ALA A 173 6.16 6.64 -12.71
CA ALA A 173 5.33 6.48 -11.53
C ALA A 173 4.02 7.23 -11.75
N ALA A 174 2.89 6.55 -11.52
CA ALA A 174 1.63 7.25 -11.30
C ALA A 174 1.58 7.66 -9.83
N VAL A 175 1.23 8.91 -9.56
CA VAL A 175 1.17 9.48 -8.21
C VAL A 175 -0.12 10.28 -8.06
N ASP A 176 -0.61 10.36 -6.83
CA ASP A 176 -1.64 11.32 -6.47
C ASP A 176 -1.02 12.71 -6.23
N GLY A 177 -1.82 13.63 -5.73
CA GLY A 177 -1.43 15.01 -5.46
C GLY A 177 -2.63 15.92 -5.59
N TRP A 178 -2.61 16.99 -4.80
CA TRP A 178 -3.56 18.07 -4.98
C TRP A 178 -2.99 19.39 -4.50
N CYS A 179 -3.69 20.45 -4.85
CA CYS A 179 -3.43 21.78 -4.37
C CYS A 179 -4.70 22.37 -3.81
N TRP A 180 -4.54 23.26 -2.82
CA TRP A 180 -5.60 24.18 -2.48
C TRP A 180 -5.95 24.93 -3.76
N ALA A 181 -7.22 24.92 -4.14
CA ALA A 181 -7.69 25.89 -5.13
C ALA A 181 -7.27 27.25 -4.57
N ALA A 182 -6.31 27.91 -5.23
CA ALA A 182 -6.09 29.32 -4.96
C ALA A 182 -7.48 29.94 -5.02
N ASP A 183 -7.87 30.69 -3.97
CA ASP A 183 -9.08 31.52 -4.00
C ASP A 183 -9.14 32.11 -5.41
N ARG A 184 -10.08 31.65 -6.23
CA ARG A 184 -10.34 32.21 -7.55
C ARG A 184 -10.88 33.61 -7.28
N ARG A 185 -9.99 34.56 -6.99
CA ARG A 185 -10.28 35.98 -6.99
C ARG A 185 -10.15 36.51 -8.40
#